data_AF-A0A8C0HUN9-F1
#
_entry.id   AF-A0A8C0HUN9-F1
#
_cell.length_a   1.000
_cell.length_b   1.000
_cell.length_c   1.000
_cell.angle_alpha   90.00
_cell.angle_beta   90.00
_cell.angle_gamma   90.00
#
_symmetry.space_group_name_H-M   'P 1'
#
loop_
_entity.id
_entity.type
_entity.pdbx_description
1 polymer ?
#
loop_
_entity_poly.entity_id
_entity_poly.type
_entity_poly.pdbx_seq_one_letter_code
_entity_poly.pdbx_strand_id
1 'polypeptide(L)'
;MQRRSRGINIGLLLLLSQIFHVGISNIPPVTLATLALNIWFFLNPLKPLLSSCLSVEKCYQQKDWQRLLLSPLHHVDDWHLYFNMASMLWKGIHLEGRLGSRWFAYVITTFSLLTGVVYLFLEFALAELMDEPDFRRNCAVGFSGVLFALKVLNNHYCPGGFVNVLGFPVPNKFACWAELLAIHFISPGTSFAGHLAGILVGLMYVCGPLRKIMETCSGIFPSNVDYPGQQYYFNNLGYFGYQDYYPRGRPGYYEEVPRNYDAYTAGLSEEEQLERALRASLRDQGNRRNSPAAYGFHLTPEEEMRRKRLHRFDGQRGDPAM
;
A
#
# COMPACT_ATOMS: atom_id res chain seq x y z
N MET A 1 38.33 -1.09 5.31
CA MET A 1 37.80 -1.38 6.66
C MET A 1 37.32 -0.07 7.27
N GLN A 2 36.04 0.27 7.13
CA GLN A 2 35.47 1.43 7.80
C GLN A 2 35.13 1.00 9.23
N ARG A 3 35.78 1.62 10.22
CA ARG A 3 35.41 1.49 11.64
C ARG A 3 33.92 1.82 11.75
N ARG A 4 33.07 0.81 11.98
CA ARG A 4 31.73 1.02 12.55
C ARG A 4 31.96 1.81 13.83
N SER A 5 31.65 3.09 13.82
CA SER A 5 31.68 3.87 15.05
C SER A 5 30.76 3.15 16.02
N ARG A 6 31.21 2.96 17.26
CA ARG A 6 30.36 2.55 18.38
C ARG A 6 29.43 3.71 18.75
N GLY A 7 28.67 4.22 17.77
CA GLY A 7 27.54 5.08 18.01
C GLY A 7 26.38 4.21 18.52
N ILE A 8 25.55 4.79 19.37
CA ILE A 8 24.26 4.20 19.69
C ILE A 8 23.50 4.06 18.36
N ASN A 9 23.08 2.85 17.99
CA ASN A 9 22.29 2.61 16.77
C ASN A 9 20.86 3.13 17.00
N ILE A 10 20.68 4.45 16.92
CA ILE A 10 19.41 5.12 17.20
C ILE A 10 18.32 4.60 16.25
N GLY A 11 18.63 4.41 14.96
CA GLY A 11 17.66 3.87 14.00
C GLY A 11 17.16 2.47 14.40
N LEU A 12 18.06 1.60 14.88
CA LEU A 12 17.69 0.28 15.37
C LEU A 12 16.84 0.36 16.65
N LEU A 13 17.16 1.26 17.59
CA LEU A 13 16.38 1.46 18.80
C LEU A 13 14.97 1.97 18.49
N LEU A 14 14.83 2.91 17.56
CA LEU A 14 13.54 3.40 17.09
C LEU A 14 12.73 2.29 16.41
N LEU A 15 13.37 1.45 15.59
CA LEU A 15 12.73 0.31 14.96
C LEU A 15 12.18 -0.66 16.00
N LEU A 16 12.99 -1.02 17.01
CA LEU A 16 12.58 -1.90 18.09
C LEU A 16 11.42 -1.29 18.88
N SER A 17 11.50 0.01 19.22
CA SER A 17 10.42 0.74 19.88
C SER A 17 9.12 0.67 19.08
N GLN A 18 9.18 0.85 17.76
CA GLN A 18 8.02 0.76 16.89
C GLN A 18 7.43 -0.67 16.84
N ILE A 19 8.28 -1.70 16.78
CA ILE A 19 7.85 -3.10 16.84
C ILE A 19 7.17 -3.40 18.18
N PHE A 20 7.72 -2.91 19.30
CA PHE A 20 7.10 -3.05 20.62
C PHE A 20 5.77 -2.31 20.72
N HIS A 21 5.67 -1.10 20.14
CA HIS A 21 4.44 -0.32 20.15
C HIS A 21 3.32 -0.98 19.34
N VAL A 22 3.64 -1.58 18.18
CA VAL A 22 2.67 -2.39 17.43
C VAL A 22 2.32 -3.68 18.18
N GLY A 23 3.31 -4.27 18.86
CA GLY A 23 3.18 -5.53 19.57
C GLY A 23 3.46 -6.73 18.66
N ILE A 24 4.40 -7.59 19.06
CA ILE A 24 4.88 -8.72 18.24
C ILE A 24 3.73 -9.67 17.84
N SER A 25 2.74 -9.85 18.71
CA SER A 25 1.56 -10.68 18.45
C SER A 25 0.63 -10.12 17.36
N ASN A 26 0.71 -8.82 17.09
CA ASN A 26 -0.12 -8.14 16.09
C ASN A 26 0.55 -8.08 14.71
N ILE A 27 1.84 -8.46 14.62
CA ILE A 27 2.59 -8.45 13.37
C ILE A 27 2.40 -9.80 12.68
N PRO A 28 1.90 -9.83 11.43
CA PRO A 28 1.78 -11.06 10.67
C PRO A 28 3.12 -11.81 10.51
N PRO A 29 3.10 -13.15 10.45
CA PRO A 29 4.31 -13.97 10.62
C PRO A 29 5.36 -13.75 9.54
N VAL A 30 4.98 -13.57 8.28
CA VAL A 30 5.96 -13.37 7.19
C VAL A 30 6.57 -11.98 7.25
N THR A 31 5.78 -10.98 7.61
CA THR A 31 6.23 -9.62 7.89
C THR A 31 7.24 -9.64 9.03
N LEU A 32 6.89 -10.27 10.16
CA LEU A 32 7.79 -10.41 11.31
C LEU A 32 9.09 -11.15 10.95
N ALA A 33 9.00 -12.25 10.21
CA ALA A 33 10.17 -13.00 9.75
C ALA A 33 11.06 -12.15 8.82
N THR A 34 10.46 -11.37 7.92
CA THR A 34 11.20 -10.46 7.02
C THR A 34 11.92 -9.37 7.80
N LEU A 35 11.27 -8.77 8.80
CA LEU A 35 11.89 -7.79 9.70
C LEU A 35 13.06 -8.41 10.46
N ALA A 36 12.84 -9.56 11.09
CA ALA A 36 13.86 -10.28 11.86
C ALA A 36 15.07 -10.65 11.00
N LEU A 37 14.84 -11.13 9.77
CA LEU A 37 15.90 -11.50 8.84
C LEU A 37 16.78 -10.31 8.45
N ASN A 38 16.18 -9.17 8.13
CA ASN A 38 16.91 -7.95 7.78
C ASN A 38 17.67 -7.38 8.97
N ILE A 39 17.07 -7.37 10.17
CA ILE A 39 17.75 -6.95 11.40
C ILE A 39 18.93 -7.89 11.70
N TRP A 40 18.74 -9.20 11.54
CA TRP A 40 19.79 -10.19 11.76
C TRP A 40 20.99 -9.97 10.84
N PHE A 41 20.76 -9.81 9.52
CA PHE A 41 21.85 -9.56 8.57
C PHE A 41 22.51 -8.19 8.76
N PHE A 42 21.78 -7.20 9.26
CA PHE A 42 22.37 -5.92 9.63
C PHE A 42 23.34 -6.06 10.82
N LEU A 43 22.97 -6.82 11.85
CA LEU A 43 23.81 -7.06 13.02
C LEU A 43 24.97 -8.01 12.72
N ASN A 44 24.72 -9.05 11.91
CA ASN A 44 25.64 -10.12 11.56
C ASN A 44 25.83 -10.21 10.03
N PRO A 45 26.54 -9.25 9.40
CA PRO A 45 26.73 -9.27 7.96
C PRO A 45 27.62 -10.44 7.53
N LEU A 46 27.12 -11.29 6.62
CA LEU A 46 27.87 -12.45 6.09
C LEU A 46 29.07 -12.03 5.23
N LYS A 47 28.94 -10.90 4.54
CA LYS A 47 29.94 -10.36 3.63
C LYS A 47 30.02 -8.83 3.84
N PRO A 48 31.19 -8.21 3.62
CA PRO A 48 31.30 -6.75 3.54
C PRO A 48 30.27 -6.14 2.57
N LEU A 49 29.82 -4.91 2.83
CA LEU A 49 28.82 -4.21 1.99
C LEU A 49 29.22 -4.16 0.51
N LEU A 50 30.49 -3.87 0.23
CA LEU A 50 31.06 -3.81 -1.12
C LEU A 50 31.00 -5.16 -1.87
N SER A 51 31.00 -6.28 -1.15
CA SER A 51 30.87 -7.61 -1.74
C SER A 51 29.43 -8.15 -1.73
N SER A 52 28.47 -7.40 -1.19
CA SER A 52 27.05 -7.78 -1.14
C SER A 52 26.18 -6.93 -2.04
N CYS A 53 26.66 -5.79 -2.52
CA CYS A 53 25.90 -4.94 -3.42
C CYS A 53 25.76 -5.52 -4.82
N LEU A 54 24.65 -5.14 -5.45
CA LEU A 54 24.28 -5.55 -6.77
C LEU A 54 24.86 -4.57 -7.79
N SER A 55 25.64 -5.08 -8.74
CA SER A 55 26.16 -4.33 -9.88
C SER A 55 26.29 -5.23 -11.10
N VAL A 56 26.20 -4.64 -12.29
CA VAL A 56 26.27 -5.37 -13.56
C VAL A 56 27.62 -6.05 -13.72
N GLU A 57 28.71 -5.33 -13.43
CA GLU A 57 30.07 -5.87 -13.50
C GLU A 57 30.22 -7.13 -12.64
N LYS A 58 29.76 -7.10 -11.38
CA LYS A 58 29.93 -8.21 -10.44
C LYS A 58 29.01 -9.40 -10.74
N CYS A 59 27.75 -9.15 -11.09
CA CYS A 59 26.82 -10.26 -11.35
C CYS A 59 27.03 -10.87 -12.73
N TYR A 60 27.20 -10.05 -13.78
CA TYR A 60 27.29 -10.55 -15.14
C TYR A 60 28.70 -11.06 -15.48
N GLN A 61 29.74 -10.29 -15.16
CA GLN A 61 31.12 -10.67 -15.53
C GLN A 61 31.72 -11.67 -14.53
N GLN A 62 31.48 -11.46 -13.22
CA GLN A 62 32.06 -12.32 -12.17
C GLN A 62 31.13 -13.48 -11.75
N LYS A 63 29.94 -13.59 -12.37
CA LYS A 63 28.94 -14.63 -12.12
C LYS A 63 28.52 -14.77 -10.65
N ASP A 64 28.61 -13.69 -9.87
CA ASP A 64 28.24 -13.67 -8.45
C ASP A 64 26.74 -13.39 -8.28
N TRP A 65 25.91 -14.37 -8.67
CA TRP A 65 24.46 -14.28 -8.61
C TRP A 65 23.90 -14.32 -7.18
N GLN A 66 24.71 -14.72 -6.19
CA GLN A 66 24.32 -14.69 -4.78
C GLN A 66 23.96 -13.27 -4.30
N ARG A 67 24.50 -12.24 -4.98
CA ARG A 67 24.18 -10.83 -4.72
C ARG A 67 22.72 -10.49 -4.95
N LEU A 68 22.01 -11.18 -5.84
CA LEU A 68 20.57 -10.98 -6.02
C LEU A 68 19.77 -11.32 -4.76
N LEU A 69 20.22 -12.32 -3.99
CA LEU A 69 19.60 -12.73 -2.74
C LEU A 69 20.07 -11.89 -1.56
N LEU A 70 21.36 -11.54 -1.53
CA LEU A 70 21.97 -10.84 -0.39
C LEU A 70 21.73 -9.33 -0.40
N SER A 71 21.64 -8.71 -1.58
CA SER A 71 21.50 -7.25 -1.72
C SER A 71 20.26 -6.69 -1.00
N PRO A 72 19.05 -7.27 -1.13
CA PRO A 72 17.87 -6.79 -0.41
C PRO A 72 17.99 -6.87 1.11
N LEU A 73 18.85 -7.76 1.63
CA LEU A 73 18.99 -8.05 3.06
C LEU A 73 20.10 -7.22 3.74
N HIS A 74 20.96 -6.55 2.96
CA HIS A 74 22.05 -5.71 3.49
C HIS A 74 21.68 -4.23 3.44
N HIS A 75 22.02 -3.52 4.51
CA HIS A 75 21.75 -2.09 4.67
C HIS A 75 23.05 -1.36 5.01
N VAL A 76 23.22 -0.15 4.45
CA VAL A 76 24.44 0.64 4.59
C VAL A 76 24.62 1.16 6.02
N ASP A 77 23.53 1.62 6.64
CA ASP A 77 23.50 2.27 7.96
C ASP A 77 22.18 1.97 8.69
N ASP A 78 22.09 2.38 9.95
CA ASP A 78 20.96 2.10 10.84
C ASP A 78 19.70 2.90 10.48
N TRP A 79 19.83 4.11 9.93
CA TRP A 79 18.71 4.90 9.42
C TRP A 79 18.10 4.27 8.17
N HIS A 80 18.94 3.81 7.24
CA HIS A 80 18.49 3.10 6.04
C HIS A 80 17.73 1.81 6.44
N LEU A 81 18.22 1.05 7.42
CA LEU A 81 17.49 -0.08 7.98
C LEU A 81 16.15 0.36 8.59
N TYR A 82 16.16 1.39 9.44
CA TYR A 82 14.96 1.88 10.13
C TYR A 82 13.85 2.24 9.15
N PHE A 83 14.12 3.10 8.16
CA PHE A 83 13.07 3.53 7.21
C PHE A 83 12.56 2.38 6.36
N ASN A 84 13.44 1.48 5.91
CA ASN A 84 13.01 0.31 5.14
C ASN A 84 12.12 -0.61 5.99
N MET A 85 12.54 -0.93 7.20
CA MET A 85 11.81 -1.88 8.05
C MET A 85 10.55 -1.28 8.65
N ALA A 86 10.52 0.01 8.97
CA ALA A 86 9.29 0.72 9.35
C ALA A 86 8.26 0.71 8.20
N SER A 87 8.72 0.94 6.97
CA SER A 87 7.86 0.87 5.78
C SER A 87 7.38 -0.56 5.50
N MET A 88 8.24 -1.56 5.68
CA MET A 88 7.88 -2.99 5.59
C MET A 88 6.85 -3.38 6.63
N LEU A 89 6.99 -2.92 7.87
CA LEU A 89 6.06 -3.24 8.96
C LEU A 89 4.64 -2.80 8.61
N TRP A 90 4.43 -1.54 8.22
CA TRP A 90 3.11 -1.04 7.88
C TRP A 90 2.53 -1.67 6.61
N LYS A 91 3.33 -1.81 5.54
CA LYS A 91 2.89 -2.44 4.30
C LYS A 91 2.61 -3.93 4.48
N GLY A 92 3.44 -4.61 5.26
CA GLY A 92 3.33 -6.02 5.57
C GLY A 92 2.07 -6.35 6.37
N ILE A 93 1.77 -5.56 7.42
CA ILE A 93 0.52 -5.73 8.19
C ILE A 93 -0.71 -5.65 7.27
N HIS A 94 -0.77 -4.67 6.37
CA HIS A 94 -1.90 -4.49 5.45
C HIS A 94 -1.94 -5.57 4.35
N LEU A 95 -0.82 -5.82 3.67
CA LEU A 95 -0.77 -6.72 2.53
C LEU A 95 -0.84 -8.18 2.94
N GLU A 96 -0.13 -8.59 3.99
CA GLU A 96 -0.17 -9.97 4.46
C GLU A 96 -1.55 -10.34 5.02
N GLY A 97 -2.20 -9.41 5.75
CA GLY A 97 -3.57 -9.60 6.22
C GLY A 97 -4.57 -9.80 5.09
N ARG A 98 -4.33 -9.19 3.92
CA ARG A 98 -5.21 -9.30 2.75
C ARG A 98 -4.90 -10.47 1.83
N LEU A 99 -3.61 -10.76 1.63
CA LEU A 99 -3.13 -11.78 0.70
C LEU A 99 -3.00 -13.17 1.34
N GLY A 100 -2.92 -13.21 2.67
CA GLY A 100 -2.54 -14.39 3.42
C GLY A 100 -1.02 -14.62 3.39
N SER A 101 -0.49 -15.17 4.48
CA SER A 101 0.96 -15.34 4.70
C SER A 101 1.66 -16.12 3.60
N ARG A 102 1.09 -17.23 3.12
CA ARG A 102 1.73 -18.09 2.10
C ARG A 102 1.94 -17.35 0.78
N TRP A 103 0.91 -16.67 0.30
CA TRP A 103 0.98 -15.91 -0.95
C TRP A 103 1.86 -14.66 -0.77
N PHE A 104 1.75 -13.98 0.37
CA PHE A 104 2.61 -12.85 0.67
C PHE A 104 4.10 -13.22 0.73
N ALA A 105 4.46 -14.37 1.31
CA ALA A 105 5.82 -14.89 1.26
C ALA A 105 6.30 -15.09 -0.18
N TYR A 106 5.46 -15.68 -1.04
CA TYR A 106 5.82 -15.88 -2.44
C TYR A 106 5.99 -14.55 -3.19
N VAL A 107 5.15 -13.55 -2.91
CA VAL A 107 5.29 -12.18 -3.42
C VAL A 107 6.60 -11.56 -2.96
N ILE A 108 6.94 -11.61 -1.67
CA ILE A 108 8.18 -11.04 -1.13
C ILE A 108 9.42 -11.67 -1.76
N THR A 109 9.47 -13.00 -1.84
CA THR A 109 10.59 -13.72 -2.46
C THR A 109 10.72 -13.37 -3.94
N THR A 110 9.60 -13.37 -4.66
CA THR A 110 9.59 -13.08 -6.11
C THR A 110 9.98 -11.64 -6.39
N PHE A 111 9.44 -10.68 -5.65
CA PHE A 111 9.80 -9.27 -5.77
C PHE A 111 11.27 -9.05 -5.46
N SER A 112 11.81 -9.62 -4.37
CA SER A 112 13.23 -9.49 -4.03
C SER A 112 14.16 -9.91 -5.15
N LEU A 113 13.85 -11.02 -5.83
CA LEU A 113 14.65 -11.51 -6.96
C LEU A 113 14.45 -10.65 -8.22
N LEU A 114 13.21 -10.40 -8.61
CA LEU A 114 12.89 -9.68 -9.85
C LEU A 114 13.35 -8.23 -9.81
N THR A 115 13.27 -7.55 -8.66
CA THR A 115 13.76 -6.17 -8.55
C THR A 115 15.26 -6.10 -8.81
N GLY A 116 16.02 -7.11 -8.37
CA GLY A 116 17.44 -7.19 -8.66
C GLY A 116 17.72 -7.44 -10.15
N VAL A 117 16.97 -8.35 -10.79
CA VAL A 117 17.11 -8.63 -12.23
C VAL A 117 16.78 -7.40 -13.07
N VAL A 118 15.66 -6.73 -12.78
CA VAL A 118 15.24 -5.51 -13.49
C VAL A 118 16.25 -4.38 -13.25
N TYR A 119 16.78 -4.23 -12.04
CA TYR A 119 17.84 -3.26 -11.76
C TYR A 119 19.09 -3.51 -12.63
N LEU A 120 19.58 -4.75 -12.70
CA LEU A 120 20.74 -5.09 -13.53
C LEU A 120 20.49 -4.78 -15.01
N PHE A 121 19.28 -5.08 -15.49
CA PHE A 121 18.88 -4.76 -16.86
C PHE A 121 18.85 -3.23 -17.10
N LEU A 122 18.29 -2.46 -16.17
CA LEU A 122 18.24 -1.00 -16.29
C LEU A 122 19.63 -0.37 -16.30
N GLU A 123 20.52 -0.74 -15.37
CA GLU A 123 21.90 -0.21 -15.34
C GLU A 123 22.69 -0.63 -16.60
N PHE A 124 22.50 -1.85 -17.10
CA PHE A 124 23.10 -2.28 -18.36
C PHE A 124 22.58 -1.47 -19.55
N ALA A 125 21.26 -1.30 -19.66
CA ALA A 125 20.66 -0.53 -20.74
C ALA A 125 21.08 0.95 -20.69
N LEU A 126 21.18 1.56 -19.50
CA LEU A 126 21.68 2.90 -19.32
C LEU A 126 23.15 3.02 -19.74
N ALA A 127 23.99 2.05 -19.35
CA ALA A 127 25.40 2.04 -19.75
C ALA A 127 25.58 1.98 -21.27
N GLU A 128 24.79 1.16 -21.97
CA GLU A 128 24.87 1.02 -23.43
C GLU A 128 24.24 2.22 -24.16
N LEU A 129 23.13 2.77 -23.66
CA LEU A 129 22.42 3.87 -24.33
C LEU A 129 23.16 5.20 -24.17
N MET A 130 23.81 5.42 -23.02
CA MET A 130 24.54 6.65 -22.73
C MET A 130 26.03 6.57 -23.08
N ASP A 131 26.52 5.39 -23.49
CA ASP A 131 27.94 5.09 -23.70
C ASP A 131 28.82 5.39 -22.46
N GLU A 132 28.24 5.19 -21.27
CA GLU A 132 28.86 5.49 -19.98
C GLU A 132 29.06 4.19 -19.18
N PRO A 133 30.28 3.60 -19.19
CA PRO A 133 30.53 2.30 -18.58
C PRO A 133 30.42 2.31 -17.05
N ASP A 134 30.48 3.49 -16.42
CA ASP A 134 30.39 3.64 -14.96
C ASP A 134 29.03 3.18 -14.40
N PHE A 135 27.95 3.24 -15.18
CA PHE A 135 26.65 2.66 -14.78
C PHE A 135 26.75 1.16 -14.46
N ARG A 136 27.65 0.42 -15.13
CA ARG A 136 27.85 -1.02 -14.85
C ARG A 136 28.46 -1.28 -13.47
N ARG A 137 29.11 -0.26 -12.89
CA ARG A 137 29.81 -0.31 -11.60
C ARG A 137 28.93 0.23 -10.46
N ASN A 138 27.79 0.85 -10.78
CA ASN A 138 26.81 1.29 -9.78
C ASN A 138 26.35 0.12 -8.91
N CYS A 139 26.29 0.40 -7.62
CA CYS A 139 26.21 -0.58 -6.55
C CYS A 139 24.96 -0.28 -5.74
N ALA A 140 23.97 -1.18 -5.80
CA ALA A 140 22.71 -1.05 -5.07
C ALA A 140 22.58 -2.11 -3.96
N VAL A 141 22.11 -1.68 -2.79
CA VAL A 141 21.77 -2.51 -1.63
C VAL A 141 20.51 -2.00 -0.96
N GLY A 142 19.83 -2.89 -0.24
CA GLY A 142 18.71 -2.54 0.61
C GLY A 142 17.37 -3.07 0.09
N PHE A 143 16.43 -3.17 1.01
CA PHE A 143 15.10 -3.70 0.76
C PHE A 143 14.17 -2.71 0.03
N SER A 144 14.63 -1.48 -0.24
CA SER A 144 13.81 -0.38 -0.74
C SER A 144 13.17 -0.66 -2.11
N GLY A 145 13.87 -1.32 -3.04
CA GLY A 145 13.27 -1.74 -4.31
C GLY A 145 12.04 -2.63 -4.12
N VAL A 146 12.10 -3.57 -3.17
CA VAL A 146 10.97 -4.43 -2.79
C VAL A 146 9.84 -3.60 -2.19
N LEU A 147 10.16 -2.61 -1.36
CA LEU A 147 9.16 -1.71 -0.76
C LEU A 147 8.43 -0.85 -1.79
N PHE A 148 9.12 -0.41 -2.84
CA PHE A 148 8.49 0.28 -3.97
C PHE A 148 7.54 -0.65 -4.73
N ALA A 149 7.93 -1.90 -4.97
CA ALA A 149 7.05 -2.90 -5.58
C ALA A 149 5.80 -3.17 -4.71
N LEU A 150 5.99 -3.33 -3.41
CA LEU A 150 4.89 -3.47 -2.44
C LEU A 150 4.02 -2.22 -2.34
N LYS A 151 4.59 -1.02 -2.55
CA LYS A 151 3.82 0.23 -2.59
C LYS A 151 2.87 0.25 -3.78
N VAL A 152 3.35 -0.10 -4.97
CA VAL A 152 2.50 -0.24 -6.16
C VAL A 152 1.38 -1.25 -5.89
N LEU A 153 1.73 -2.39 -5.30
CA LEU A 153 0.77 -3.44 -4.96
C LEU A 153 -0.29 -2.96 -3.96
N ASN A 154 0.13 -2.29 -2.88
CA ASN A 154 -0.76 -1.74 -1.87
C ASN A 154 -1.72 -0.69 -2.45
N ASN A 155 -1.22 0.19 -3.31
CA ASN A 155 -2.04 1.21 -3.97
C ASN A 155 -3.07 0.59 -4.93
N HIS A 156 -2.77 -0.55 -5.54
CA HIS A 156 -3.71 -1.29 -6.36
C HIS A 156 -4.83 -1.93 -5.53
N TYR A 157 -4.49 -2.57 -4.42
CA TYR A 157 -5.48 -3.22 -3.56
C TYR A 157 -6.33 -2.23 -2.76
N CYS A 158 -5.76 -1.10 -2.37
CA CYS A 158 -6.45 -0.05 -1.63
C CYS A 158 -6.53 1.22 -2.50
N PRO A 159 -7.35 1.21 -3.58
CA PRO A 159 -7.50 2.37 -4.43
C PRO A 159 -8.25 3.48 -3.70
N GLY A 160 -7.80 4.72 -3.88
CA GLY A 160 -8.39 5.91 -3.25
C GLY A 160 -7.61 6.44 -2.06
N GLY A 161 -7.92 7.65 -1.63
CA GLY A 161 -7.24 8.35 -0.53
C GLY A 161 -6.01 9.15 -0.96
N PHE A 162 -5.45 9.85 0.03
CA PHE A 162 -4.28 10.70 -0.08
C PHE A 162 -3.21 10.22 0.90
N VAL A 163 -1.95 10.32 0.49
CA VAL A 163 -0.81 10.14 1.38
C VAL A 163 0.02 11.40 1.39
N ASN A 164 0.52 11.77 2.56
CA ASN A 164 1.40 12.93 2.68
C ASN A 164 2.82 12.56 2.23
N VAL A 165 3.30 13.23 1.18
CA VAL A 165 4.69 13.16 0.72
C VAL A 165 5.30 14.53 0.96
N LEU A 166 6.33 14.62 1.82
CA LEU A 166 6.96 15.89 2.22
C LEU A 166 5.97 16.95 2.75
N GLY A 167 4.91 16.51 3.43
CA GLY A 167 3.88 17.40 3.98
C GLY A 167 2.77 17.79 2.98
N PHE A 168 2.84 17.36 1.72
CA PHE A 168 1.82 17.60 0.72
C PHE A 168 0.91 16.38 0.53
N PRO A 169 -0.43 16.55 0.53
CA PRO A 169 -1.35 15.46 0.26
C PRO A 169 -1.29 15.08 -1.22
N VAL A 170 -0.83 13.87 -1.52
CA VAL A 170 -0.72 13.34 -2.88
C VAL A 170 -1.74 12.21 -3.06
N PRO A 171 -2.55 12.21 -4.14
CA PRO A 171 -3.43 11.09 -4.45
C PRO A 171 -2.65 9.77 -4.54
N ASN A 172 -3.20 8.68 -4.00
CA ASN A 172 -2.51 7.38 -3.97
C ASN A 172 -2.04 6.87 -5.35
N LYS A 173 -2.73 7.26 -6.44
CA LYS A 173 -2.30 6.97 -7.82
C LYS A 173 -0.92 7.55 -8.18
N PHE A 174 -0.54 8.70 -7.61
CA PHE A 174 0.73 9.38 -7.89
C PHE A 174 1.74 9.21 -6.76
N ALA A 175 1.33 8.68 -5.62
CA ALA A 175 2.15 8.55 -4.43
C ALA A 175 3.48 7.81 -4.65
N CYS A 176 3.49 6.79 -5.51
CA CYS A 176 4.70 6.01 -5.78
C CYS A 176 5.76 6.86 -6.51
N TRP A 177 5.33 7.61 -7.52
CA TRP A 177 6.18 8.54 -8.28
C TRP A 177 6.61 9.75 -7.45
N ALA A 178 5.71 10.32 -6.65
CA ALA A 178 6.05 11.42 -5.76
C ALA A 178 7.09 11.00 -4.71
N GLU A 179 6.97 9.81 -4.13
CA GLU A 179 7.97 9.28 -3.19
C GLU A 179 9.31 9.00 -3.87
N LEU A 180 9.32 8.47 -5.10
CA LEU A 180 10.54 8.27 -5.88
C LEU A 180 11.31 9.58 -6.06
N LEU A 181 10.62 10.64 -6.49
CA LEU A 181 11.22 11.97 -6.68
C LEU A 181 11.71 12.54 -5.34
N ALA A 182 10.88 12.47 -4.29
CA ALA A 182 11.24 12.97 -2.96
C ALA A 182 12.52 12.30 -2.43
N ILE A 183 12.61 10.97 -2.52
CA ILE A 183 13.79 10.22 -2.04
C ILE A 183 15.02 10.56 -2.87
N HIS A 184 14.88 10.72 -4.19
CA HIS A 184 16.00 11.09 -5.05
C HIS A 184 16.61 12.44 -4.67
N PHE A 185 15.78 13.44 -4.32
CA PHE A 185 16.27 14.75 -3.89
C PHE A 185 16.84 14.76 -2.47
N ILE A 186 16.25 14.01 -1.54
CA ILE A 186 16.68 13.97 -0.13
C ILE A 186 17.94 13.12 0.04
N SER A 187 18.04 12.02 -0.70
CA SER A 187 19.11 11.04 -0.57
C SER A 187 19.59 10.61 -1.96
N PRO A 188 20.37 11.47 -2.64
CA PRO A 188 20.93 11.17 -3.96
C PRO A 188 21.91 9.98 -3.93
N GLY A 189 22.36 9.56 -2.74
CA GLY A 189 23.16 8.35 -2.54
C GLY A 189 22.37 7.04 -2.63
N THR A 190 21.04 7.09 -2.75
CA THR A 190 20.20 5.90 -2.98
C THR A 190 20.03 5.63 -4.47
N SER A 191 19.98 4.35 -4.87
CA SER A 191 19.87 3.99 -6.29
C SER A 191 18.47 4.30 -6.82
N PHE A 192 18.35 5.38 -7.60
CA PHE A 192 17.13 5.72 -8.34
C PHE A 192 16.68 4.56 -9.23
N ALA A 193 17.62 3.93 -9.96
CA ALA A 193 17.34 2.78 -10.81
C ALA A 193 16.81 1.58 -10.00
N GLY A 194 17.31 1.36 -8.78
CA GLY A 194 16.81 0.32 -7.88
C GLY A 194 15.36 0.54 -7.44
N HIS A 195 14.99 1.78 -7.10
CA HIS A 195 13.61 2.12 -6.77
C HIS A 195 12.69 2.03 -8.00
N LEU A 196 13.14 2.52 -9.16
CA LEU A 196 12.42 2.40 -10.44
C LEU A 196 12.18 0.93 -10.80
N ALA A 197 13.19 0.06 -10.64
CA ALA A 197 13.04 -1.38 -10.83
C ALA A 197 11.93 -1.96 -9.93
N GLY A 198 11.86 -1.51 -8.67
CA GLY A 198 10.77 -1.80 -7.75
C GLY A 198 9.39 -1.46 -8.32
N ILE A 199 9.23 -0.22 -8.80
CA ILE A 199 7.98 0.24 -9.40
C ILE A 199 7.59 -0.63 -10.61
N LEU A 200 8.53 -0.88 -11.51
CA LEU A 200 8.30 -1.70 -12.70
C LEU A 200 7.87 -3.13 -12.35
N VAL A 201 8.52 -3.76 -11.37
CA VAL A 201 8.14 -5.11 -10.90
C VAL A 201 6.74 -5.10 -10.28
N GLY A 202 6.42 -4.07 -9.49
CA GLY A 202 5.08 -3.89 -8.95
C GLY A 202 4.02 -3.75 -10.05
N LEU A 203 4.30 -2.97 -11.10
CA LEU A 203 3.42 -2.81 -12.26
C LEU A 203 3.31 -4.10 -13.08
N MET A 204 4.40 -4.86 -13.24
CA MET A 204 4.38 -6.18 -13.88
C MET A 204 3.48 -7.16 -13.12
N TYR A 205 3.42 -7.07 -11.79
CA TYR A 205 2.53 -7.89 -10.98
C TYR A 205 1.06 -7.48 -11.13
N VAL A 206 0.79 -6.18 -11.05
CA VAL A 206 -0.57 -5.64 -11.02
C VAL A 206 -1.22 -5.59 -12.41
N CYS A 207 -0.51 -5.04 -13.39
CA CYS A 207 -0.99 -4.83 -14.75
C CYS A 207 -0.46 -5.88 -15.74
N GLY A 208 0.65 -6.52 -15.42
CA GLY A 208 1.36 -7.44 -16.31
C GLY A 208 1.06 -8.93 -16.06
N PRO A 209 1.82 -9.82 -16.71
CA PRO A 209 1.60 -11.26 -16.63
C PRO A 209 2.16 -11.91 -15.36
N LEU A 210 2.95 -11.19 -14.55
CA LEU A 210 3.74 -11.78 -13.47
C LEU A 210 2.84 -12.49 -12.45
N ARG A 211 1.70 -11.91 -12.08
CA ARG A 211 0.75 -12.56 -11.18
C ARG A 211 0.23 -13.88 -11.77
N LYS A 212 -0.17 -13.91 -13.05
CA LYS A 212 -0.67 -15.12 -13.72
C LYS A 212 0.40 -16.21 -13.78
N ILE A 213 1.64 -15.82 -14.05
CA ILE A 213 2.79 -16.74 -14.05
C ILE A 213 2.99 -17.33 -12.65
N MET A 214 2.98 -16.49 -11.61
CA MET A 214 3.09 -16.94 -10.22
C MET A 214 1.94 -17.89 -9.85
N GLU A 215 0.69 -17.57 -10.20
CA GLU A 215 -0.46 -18.43 -9.95
C GLU A 215 -0.29 -19.80 -10.63
N THR A 216 0.13 -19.81 -11.90
CA THR A 216 0.41 -21.03 -12.67
C THR A 216 1.53 -21.88 -12.04
N CYS A 217 2.65 -21.23 -11.65
CA CYS A 217 3.77 -21.91 -11.00
C CYS A 217 3.40 -22.45 -9.60
N SER A 218 2.43 -21.81 -8.94
CA SER A 218 2.00 -22.19 -7.61
C SER A 218 1.05 -23.39 -7.61
N GLY A 219 0.37 -23.68 -8.74
CA GLY A 219 -0.34 -24.92 -9.13
C GLY A 219 -1.42 -25.49 -8.19
N ILE A 220 -1.46 -25.11 -6.90
CA ILE A 220 -2.07 -25.90 -5.82
C ILE A 220 -2.62 -25.01 -4.68
N PHE A 221 -2.39 -23.69 -4.68
CA PHE A 221 -2.91 -22.82 -3.60
C PHE A 221 -4.27 -22.22 -3.99
N PRO A 222 -5.38 -22.55 -3.30
CA PRO A 222 -6.61 -21.80 -3.45
C PRO A 222 -6.38 -20.40 -2.89
N SER A 223 -6.16 -19.44 -3.77
CA SER A 223 -6.27 -18.03 -3.42
C SER A 223 -7.76 -17.75 -3.19
N ASN A 224 -8.21 -17.84 -1.94
CA ASN A 224 -9.46 -17.22 -1.48
C ASN A 224 -9.32 -15.68 -1.49
N VAL A 225 -8.80 -15.13 -2.59
CA VAL A 225 -8.77 -13.70 -2.81
C VAL A 225 -10.07 -13.40 -3.53
N ASP A 226 -11.15 -13.29 -2.75
CA ASP A 226 -12.41 -12.71 -3.23
C ASP A 226 -12.10 -11.30 -3.72
N TYR A 227 -12.06 -11.14 -5.04
CA TYR A 227 -12.15 -9.84 -5.66
C TYR A 227 -13.62 -9.59 -5.99
N PRO A 228 -14.24 -8.52 -5.47
CA PRO A 228 -15.30 -7.88 -6.23
C PRO A 228 -14.65 -7.40 -7.53
N GLY A 229 -15.05 -7.98 -8.65
CA GLY A 229 -14.52 -7.66 -9.96
C GLY A 229 -14.73 -6.17 -10.25
N GLN A 230 -13.68 -5.38 -10.15
CA GLN A 230 -13.67 -4.02 -10.67
C GLN A 230 -13.01 -4.07 -12.04
N GLN A 231 -13.84 -4.33 -13.05
CA GLN A 231 -13.48 -4.13 -14.45
C GLN A 231 -12.92 -2.72 -14.61
N TYR A 232 -11.69 -2.63 -15.10
CA TYR A 232 -11.15 -1.40 -15.67
C TYR A 232 -11.96 -1.08 -16.94
N TYR A 233 -13.12 -0.47 -16.77
CA TYR A 233 -13.72 0.33 -17.82
C TYR A 233 -12.93 1.64 -17.88
N PHE A 234 -11.98 1.68 -18.80
CA PHE A 234 -11.48 2.93 -19.36
C PHE A 234 -12.62 3.54 -20.20
N ASN A 235 -13.64 4.11 -19.55
CA ASN A 235 -14.61 4.94 -20.25
C ASN A 235 -13.97 6.29 -20.51
N ASN A 236 -13.18 6.33 -21.58
CA ASN A 236 -12.86 7.56 -22.28
C ASN A 236 -14.10 7.95 -23.10
N LEU A 237 -15.16 8.38 -22.42
CA LEU A 237 -16.25 9.14 -23.03
C LEU A 237 -16.01 10.60 -22.65
N GLY A 238 -15.41 11.31 -23.59
CA GLY A 238 -15.21 12.75 -23.49
C GLY A 238 -16.55 13.43 -23.26
N TYR A 239 -16.66 14.16 -22.15
CA TYR A 239 -17.63 15.22 -22.03
C TYR A 239 -17.03 16.46 -22.71
N PHE A 240 -17.44 16.66 -23.95
CA PHE A 240 -17.30 17.92 -24.67
C PHE A 240 -18.30 18.94 -24.10
N GLY A 241 -17.84 20.18 -23.90
CA GLY A 241 -18.65 21.38 -23.65
C GLY A 241 -19.03 21.57 -22.18
N TYR A 242 -18.83 22.71 -21.52
CA TYR A 242 -18.93 24.07 -22.02
C TYR A 242 -17.76 24.95 -21.55
N GLN A 243 -17.22 25.70 -22.49
CA GLN A 243 -16.30 26.79 -22.28
C GLN A 243 -17.14 28.06 -22.26
N ASP A 244 -17.56 28.53 -21.07
CA ASP A 244 -18.22 29.83 -20.97
C ASP A 244 -17.26 30.93 -20.51
N TYR A 245 -17.08 31.80 -21.49
CA TYR A 245 -16.39 33.07 -21.54
C TYR A 245 -16.96 34.04 -20.49
N TYR A 246 -16.13 34.61 -19.61
CA TYR A 246 -16.52 35.72 -18.75
C TYR A 246 -16.24 37.07 -19.43
N PRO A 247 -17.25 37.92 -19.69
CA PRO A 247 -17.05 39.35 -19.81
C PRO A 247 -17.29 40.04 -18.46
N ARG A 248 -16.42 41.01 -18.14
CA ARG A 248 -16.56 41.95 -17.02
C ARG A 248 -17.94 42.61 -16.96
N GLY A 249 -18.49 42.78 -15.75
CA GLY A 249 -19.52 43.80 -15.51
C GLY A 249 -20.23 43.77 -14.14
N ARG A 250 -19.77 44.63 -13.22
CA ARG A 250 -20.45 45.30 -12.08
C ARG A 250 -21.13 44.50 -10.93
N PRO A 251 -21.22 45.12 -9.72
CA PRO A 251 -21.44 44.41 -8.47
C PRO A 251 -22.87 44.53 -7.91
N GLY A 252 -23.26 43.48 -7.18
CA GLY A 252 -24.31 43.53 -6.17
C GLY A 252 -25.47 42.60 -6.46
N TYR A 253 -25.42 41.37 -5.94
CA TYR A 253 -26.54 40.60 -5.41
C TYR A 253 -25.94 39.43 -4.62
N TYR A 254 -26.47 39.16 -3.43
CA TYR A 254 -26.08 38.03 -2.59
C TYR A 254 -26.71 36.77 -3.20
N GLU A 255 -25.90 35.84 -3.69
CA GLU A 255 -26.39 34.57 -4.22
C GLU A 255 -25.80 33.41 -3.42
N GLU A 256 -26.68 32.68 -2.74
CA GLU A 256 -26.36 31.52 -1.92
C GLU A 256 -25.71 30.43 -2.78
N VAL A 257 -24.48 30.06 -2.43
CA VAL A 257 -23.75 28.97 -3.08
C VAL A 257 -24.46 27.64 -2.75
N PRO A 258 -24.89 26.82 -3.74
CA PRO A 258 -25.59 25.57 -3.45
C PRO A 258 -24.64 24.58 -2.76
N ARG A 259 -25.01 24.15 -1.54
CA ARG A 259 -24.32 23.03 -0.87
C ARG A 259 -24.57 21.76 -1.68
N ASN A 260 -23.51 21.23 -2.28
CA ASN A 260 -23.53 19.98 -3.02
C ASN A 260 -23.68 18.79 -2.05
N TYR A 261 -24.92 18.30 -1.89
CA TYR A 261 -25.26 17.13 -1.07
C TYR A 261 -24.74 15.80 -1.66
N ASP A 262 -24.32 15.78 -2.93
CA ASP A 262 -23.86 14.58 -3.63
C ASP A 262 -22.58 13.99 -3.04
N ALA A 263 -21.80 14.80 -2.30
CA ALA A 263 -20.58 14.36 -1.63
C ALA A 263 -20.85 13.32 -0.52
N TYR A 264 -22.02 13.36 0.11
CA TYR A 264 -22.41 12.42 1.18
C TYR A 264 -23.29 11.29 0.68
N THR A 265 -24.06 11.52 -0.38
CA THR A 265 -25.00 10.53 -0.92
C THR A 265 -24.44 9.71 -2.07
N ALA A 266 -23.23 10.06 -2.55
CA ALA A 266 -22.60 9.49 -3.74
C ALA A 266 -23.51 9.55 -4.99
N GLY A 267 -24.43 10.53 -5.04
CA GLY A 267 -25.40 10.70 -6.12
C GLY A 267 -26.57 9.69 -6.12
N LEU A 268 -26.80 8.99 -5.01
CA LEU A 268 -27.92 8.04 -4.85
C LEU A 268 -29.18 8.78 -4.37
N SER A 269 -30.35 8.39 -4.91
CA SER A 269 -31.63 8.87 -4.37
C SER A 269 -31.89 8.32 -2.96
N GLU A 270 -32.76 8.97 -2.18
CA GLU A 270 -33.09 8.53 -0.82
C GLU A 270 -33.66 7.10 -0.79
N GLU A 271 -34.47 6.74 -1.80
CA GLU A 271 -35.04 5.40 -1.94
C GLU A 271 -33.93 4.36 -2.18
N GLU A 272 -32.94 4.67 -3.00
CA GLU A 272 -31.80 3.79 -3.28
C GLU A 272 -30.86 3.64 -2.07
N GLN A 273 -30.74 4.66 -1.22
CA GLN A 273 -30.01 4.56 0.03
C GLN A 273 -30.74 3.65 1.03
N LEU A 274 -32.07 3.81 1.15
CA LEU A 274 -32.91 3.01 2.02
C LEU A 274 -32.90 1.53 1.62
N GLU A 275 -33.00 1.25 0.32
CA GLU A 275 -32.98 -0.12 -0.20
C GLU A 275 -31.62 -0.80 0.03
N ARG A 276 -30.51 -0.06 -0.15
CA ARG A 276 -29.17 -0.56 0.18
C ARG A 276 -29.02 -0.84 1.67
N ALA A 277 -29.53 0.04 2.54
CA ALA A 277 -29.50 -0.16 3.98
C ALA A 277 -30.32 -1.39 4.42
N LEU A 278 -31.52 -1.58 3.86
CA LEU A 278 -32.36 -2.77 4.09
C LEU A 278 -31.66 -4.06 3.65
N ARG A 279 -31.06 -4.05 2.45
CA ARG A 279 -30.33 -5.22 1.90
C ARG A 279 -29.08 -5.55 2.73
N ALA A 280 -28.38 -4.54 3.25
CA ALA A 280 -27.24 -4.73 4.15
C ALA A 280 -27.66 -5.32 5.50
N SER A 281 -28.76 -4.84 6.07
CA SER A 281 -29.31 -5.35 7.34
C SER A 281 -29.76 -6.82 7.24
N LEU A 282 -30.36 -7.22 6.12
CA LEU A 282 -30.75 -8.61 5.86
C LEU A 282 -29.55 -9.56 5.72
N ARG A 283 -28.43 -9.08 5.17
CA ARG A 283 -27.19 -9.86 5.12
C ARG A 283 -26.55 -10.04 6.50
N ASP A 284 -26.69 -9.05 7.38
CA ASP A 284 -26.13 -9.08 8.74
C ASP A 284 -26.87 -10.07 9.66
N GLN A 285 -28.16 -10.30 9.41
CA GLN A 285 -28.98 -11.24 10.18
C GLN A 285 -28.60 -12.72 9.99
N GLY A 286 -27.87 -13.03 8.91
CA GLY A 286 -27.39 -14.38 8.60
C GLY A 286 -26.12 -14.82 9.36
N ASN A 287 -25.45 -13.91 10.07
CA ASN A 287 -24.14 -14.18 10.69
C ASN A 287 -24.11 -13.87 12.19
N ARG A 288 -25.05 -14.42 12.96
CA ARG A 288 -25.19 -14.21 14.42
C ARG A 288 -24.15 -14.95 15.28
N ARG A 289 -22.86 -14.93 14.94
CA ARG A 289 -21.86 -15.58 15.81
C ARG A 289 -20.62 -14.83 16.23
N ASN A 290 -20.33 -13.60 15.76
CA ASN A 290 -19.39 -12.70 16.44
C ASN A 290 -19.24 -11.39 15.66
N SER A 291 -19.86 -10.29 16.10
CA SER A 291 -19.46 -8.93 15.68
C SER A 291 -19.78 -7.90 16.77
N PRO A 292 -18.95 -6.85 16.95
CA PRO A 292 -19.16 -5.82 17.97
C PRO A 292 -20.35 -4.91 17.62
N ALA A 293 -20.93 -4.28 18.64
CA ALA A 293 -22.09 -3.40 18.49
C ALA A 293 -21.85 -2.24 17.50
N ALA A 294 -22.84 -1.97 16.66
CA ALA A 294 -22.84 -0.88 15.70
C ALA A 294 -22.74 0.48 16.40
N TYR A 295 -21.82 1.31 15.92
CA TYR A 295 -21.66 2.70 16.36
C TYR A 295 -22.85 3.53 15.84
N GLY A 296 -23.60 4.17 16.73
CA GLY A 296 -24.43 5.33 16.36
C GLY A 296 -25.95 5.27 16.53
N PHE A 297 -26.53 4.31 17.25
CA PHE A 297 -27.95 4.40 17.65
C PHE A 297 -28.16 3.93 19.09
N HIS A 298 -27.69 4.73 20.06
CA HIS A 298 -28.28 4.70 21.39
C HIS A 298 -29.46 5.67 21.39
N LEU A 299 -30.67 5.14 21.25
CA LEU A 299 -31.87 5.90 21.62
C LEU A 299 -31.73 6.28 23.09
N THR A 300 -31.96 7.55 23.40
CA THR A 300 -31.97 7.98 24.80
C THR A 300 -33.08 7.22 25.54
N PRO A 301 -32.92 6.95 26.85
CA PRO A 301 -33.97 6.28 27.64
C PRO A 301 -35.35 6.93 27.52
N GLU A 302 -35.36 8.24 27.21
CA GLU A 302 -36.55 9.06 26.99
C GLU A 302 -37.28 8.70 25.70
N GLU A 303 -36.57 8.46 24.60
CA GLU A 303 -37.16 8.03 23.32
C GLU A 303 -37.72 6.61 23.38
N GLU A 304 -37.08 5.72 24.15
CA GLU A 304 -37.59 4.38 24.38
C GLU A 304 -38.89 4.40 25.20
N MET A 305 -38.97 5.26 26.22
CA MET A 305 -40.22 5.48 26.98
C MET A 305 -41.30 6.12 26.12
N ARG A 306 -40.97 7.08 25.25
CA ARG A 306 -41.91 7.71 24.32
C ARG A 306 -42.51 6.67 23.35
N ARG A 307 -41.67 5.77 22.83
CA ARG A 307 -42.12 4.65 21.96
C ARG A 307 -43.05 3.69 22.69
N LYS A 308 -42.72 3.31 23.93
CA LYS A 308 -43.57 2.44 24.76
C LYS A 308 -44.92 3.08 25.10
N ARG A 309 -44.99 4.41 25.25
CA ARG A 309 -46.27 5.13 25.43
C ARG A 309 -47.12 5.11 24.17
N LEU A 310 -46.53 5.34 23.00
CA LEU A 310 -47.26 5.32 21.72
C LEU A 310 -47.89 3.94 21.43
N HIS A 311 -47.15 2.86 21.65
CA HIS A 311 -47.69 1.50 21.51
C HIS A 311 -48.81 1.13 22.49
N ARG A 312 -48.98 1.90 23.59
CA ARG A 312 -50.07 1.67 24.54
C ARG A 312 -51.40 2.28 24.06
N PHE A 313 -51.35 3.26 23.16
CA PHE A 313 -52.54 3.92 22.61
C PHE A 313 -53.07 3.26 21.33
N ASP A 314 -52.21 2.58 20.57
CA ASP A 314 -52.62 1.85 19.37
C ASP A 314 -53.33 0.51 19.68
N GLY A 315 -53.22 -0.01 20.91
CA GLY A 315 -53.88 -1.23 21.36
C GLY A 315 -55.34 -1.08 21.81
N GLN A 316 -55.97 0.09 21.65
CA GLN A 316 -57.35 0.36 22.08
C GLN A 316 -58.30 0.79 20.95
N ARG A 317 -57.93 0.64 19.67
CA ARG A 317 -58.84 0.88 18.53
C ARG A 317 -58.89 -0.33 17.60
N GLY A 318 -59.97 -1.11 17.72
CA GLY A 318 -60.34 -2.28 16.92
C GLY A 318 -60.77 -3.40 17.87
N ASP A 319 -62.05 -3.70 18.08
CA ASP A 319 -63.10 -3.99 17.09
C ASP A 319 -64.48 -3.46 17.49
N PRO A 320 -65.35 -3.05 16.54
CA PRO A 320 -66.80 -3.07 16.76
C PRO A 320 -67.33 -4.48 16.53
N ALA A 321 -67.90 -5.08 17.57
CA ALA A 321 -68.66 -6.33 17.48
C ALA A 321 -70.13 -6.04 17.14
N MET A 322 -70.65 -6.82 16.18
CA MET A 322 -72.06 -7.04 15.78
C MET A 322 -72.89 -5.82 15.37
#